data_AF-A0A7Y4T0J3-F1
#
_entry.id   AF-A0A7Y4T0J3-F1
#
_cell.length_a   1.000
_cell.length_b   1.000
_cell.length_c   1.000
_cell.angle_alpha   90.00
_cell.angle_beta   90.00
_cell.angle_gamma   90.00
#
_symmetry.space_group_name_H-M   'P 1'
#
loop_
_entity.id
_entity.type
_entity.pdbx_description
1 polymer ?
#
loop_
_entity_poly.entity_id
_entity_poly.type
_entity_poly.pdbx_seq_one_letter_code
_entity_poly.pdbx_strand_id
1 'polypeptide(L)'
;MNKFIFGLILALSIYLVSCKVESISSDSIDLRLQSIIKDHSKTGSLDYYIMPESDDYANLPNQDPKNPITAEKAKLGKLLFFETGLAKSPKKAESLNTYSCSSCHVPEKNFTAGRVQGIADGAVGFGHLGEARQKNRNYLGSEVDAQGARPLPTINLTYVRVALWSGAFGANGLNEGTKEAWGVKDSLTSINYLGMEGLESNNTRALFVHRQEVDKELMQELGLKKFFDDAFPNLPEDERYTKQTASNAIAAYFRTILTNRAPFQKWLKGDVNAMTVQQKRGAELFFGKAACINCHNSPSFNNQRFAAVGALNLFQNKQEVFRTDVNDLRNIGRAGFTGVDDDLYKYKVPQLYNLKGVGFYLHGASKNTLREVVEYFNRAIPENAQVPLDRIDRQFKPLHLTASEIDDLTEFLENGLYDPDLIRYKPEFIMSGMCFPNNDPTSKKQMGCK
;
A
#
# COMPACT_ATOMS: atom_id res chain seq x y z
N MET A 1 77.87 13.05 40.01
CA MET A 1 76.66 13.59 40.65
C MET A 1 75.67 13.99 39.57
N ASN A 2 74.40 13.61 39.75
CA ASN A 2 73.21 13.87 38.93
C ASN A 2 73.07 13.12 37.58
N LYS A 3 72.71 11.84 37.68
CA LYS A 3 71.99 11.08 36.63
C LYS A 3 70.57 10.76 37.13
N PHE A 4 69.79 11.81 37.38
CA PHE A 4 68.33 11.79 37.41
C PHE A 4 67.90 12.71 36.26
N ILE A 5 66.81 12.40 35.57
CA ILE A 5 66.34 13.02 34.30
C ILE A 5 66.91 12.36 33.04
N PHE A 6 66.59 11.09 32.80
CA PHE A 6 66.45 10.56 31.43
C PHE A 6 65.58 9.29 31.40
N GLY A 7 64.57 9.25 32.26
CA GLY A 7 63.68 8.11 32.43
C GLY A 7 62.23 8.57 32.62
N LEU A 8 61.73 9.43 31.73
CA LEU A 8 60.30 9.77 31.69
C LEU A 8 59.83 10.38 30.35
N ILE A 9 60.47 10.05 29.21
CA ILE A 9 60.06 10.58 27.88
C ILE A 9 59.83 9.47 26.84
N LEU A 10 60.06 8.19 27.16
CA LEU A 10 59.91 7.09 26.20
C LEU A 10 58.80 6.08 26.57
N ALA A 11 57.74 6.56 27.22
CA ALA A 11 56.54 5.76 27.51
C ALA A 11 55.23 6.56 27.27
N LEU A 12 55.30 7.69 26.57
CA LEU A 12 54.15 8.56 26.29
C LEU A 12 53.94 8.88 24.81
N SER A 13 54.41 8.00 23.91
CA SER A 13 54.29 8.19 22.45
C SER A 13 53.70 6.99 21.70
N ILE A 14 53.15 6.00 22.40
CA ILE A 14 52.50 4.81 21.79
C ILE A 14 50.97 4.80 21.96
N TYR A 15 50.38 5.84 22.56
CA TYR A 15 48.94 5.88 22.89
C TYR A 15 48.12 6.92 22.12
N LEU A 16 48.45 7.25 20.86
CA LEU A 16 47.59 8.10 20.02
C LEU A 16 47.59 7.71 18.53
N VAL A 17 47.51 6.42 18.21
CA VAL A 17 46.94 5.98 16.93
C VAL A 17 45.61 5.32 17.24
N SER A 18 44.64 6.15 17.62
CA SER A 18 43.23 5.79 17.55
C SER A 18 42.84 5.76 16.07
N CYS A 19 42.39 4.61 15.60
CA CYS A 19 41.89 4.40 14.25
C CYS A 19 40.80 5.42 13.91
N LYS A 20 41.16 6.44 13.13
CA LYS A 20 40.24 7.38 12.48
C LYS A 20 40.08 6.95 11.02
N VAL A 21 39.40 5.82 10.79
CA VAL A 21 39.15 5.28 9.43
C VAL A 21 37.65 5.10 9.13
N GLU A 22 36.74 5.45 10.05
CA GLU A 22 35.30 5.24 9.83
C GLU A 22 34.49 6.46 9.33
N SER A 23 35.03 7.68 9.28
CA SER A 23 34.23 8.85 8.86
C SER A 23 34.33 9.22 7.38
N ILE A 24 35.40 8.85 6.67
CA ILE A 24 35.61 9.32 5.28
C ILE A 24 34.72 8.56 4.29
N SER A 25 34.39 7.29 4.56
CA SER A 25 33.58 6.48 3.62
C SER A 25 32.07 6.74 3.75
N SER A 26 31.55 6.92 4.97
CA SER A 26 30.14 7.23 5.23
C SER A 26 29.76 8.60 4.66
N ASP A 27 30.56 9.63 4.94
CA ASP A 27 30.29 10.99 4.47
C ASP A 27 30.31 11.05 2.94
N SER A 28 31.17 10.23 2.30
CA SER A 28 31.24 10.14 0.84
C SER A 28 30.02 9.47 0.19
N ILE A 29 29.44 8.43 0.82
CA ILE A 29 28.26 7.74 0.27
C ILE A 29 26.99 8.57 0.47
N ASP A 30 26.87 9.27 1.60
CA ASP A 30 25.74 10.16 1.84
C ASP A 30 25.68 11.30 0.82
N LEU A 31 26.81 11.99 0.58
CA LEU A 31 26.88 13.08 -0.40
C LEU A 31 26.57 12.59 -1.84
N ARG A 32 27.11 11.42 -2.22
CA ARG A 32 26.83 10.82 -3.53
C ARG A 32 25.36 10.43 -3.68
N LEU A 33 24.78 9.75 -2.68
CA LEU A 33 23.38 9.36 -2.70
C LEU A 33 22.46 10.60 -2.77
N GLN A 34 22.76 11.66 -2.01
CA GLN A 34 22.03 12.91 -2.09
C GLN A 34 22.06 13.52 -3.49
N SER A 35 23.24 13.51 -4.15
CA SER A 35 23.37 14.00 -5.53
C SER A 35 22.50 13.18 -6.49
N ILE A 36 22.60 11.85 -6.45
CA ILE A 36 21.83 10.96 -7.34
C ILE A 36 20.33 11.15 -7.15
N ILE A 37 19.85 11.31 -5.90
CA ILE A 37 18.42 11.54 -5.62
C ILE A 37 17.97 12.90 -6.14
N LYS A 38 18.78 13.96 -5.98
CA LYS A 38 18.47 15.30 -6.50
C LYS A 38 18.36 15.30 -8.03
N ASP A 39 19.25 14.57 -8.72
CA ASP A 39 19.22 14.45 -10.18
C ASP A 39 17.93 13.77 -10.70
N HIS A 40 17.32 12.90 -9.89
CA HIS A 40 16.05 12.24 -10.20
C HIS A 40 14.83 12.91 -9.57
N SER A 41 15.02 13.96 -8.78
CA SER A 41 13.93 14.70 -8.15
C SER A 41 13.31 15.67 -9.14
N LYS A 42 11.97 15.77 -9.16
CA LYS A 42 11.27 16.76 -10.00
C LYS A 42 11.60 18.20 -9.62
N THR A 43 12.05 18.44 -8.40
CA THR A 43 12.37 19.79 -7.89
C THR A 43 13.87 20.04 -7.78
N GLY A 44 14.72 19.05 -8.08
CA GLY A 44 16.16 19.11 -7.79
C GLY A 44 16.50 19.08 -6.29
N SER A 45 15.51 18.84 -5.42
CA SER A 45 15.69 18.75 -3.96
C SER A 45 15.30 17.37 -3.42
N LEU A 46 15.92 16.99 -2.30
CA LEU A 46 15.52 15.81 -1.52
C LEU A 46 14.09 15.94 -0.99
N ASP A 47 13.63 17.18 -0.74
CA ASP A 47 12.31 17.48 -0.18
C ASP A 47 11.16 16.88 -1.00
N TYR A 48 11.37 16.70 -2.31
CA TYR A 48 10.39 16.04 -3.17
C TYR A 48 10.05 14.63 -2.66
N TYR A 49 11.00 13.89 -2.09
CA TYR A 49 10.78 12.53 -1.58
C TYR A 49 10.41 12.49 -0.08
N ILE A 50 10.38 13.63 0.61
CA ILE A 50 9.99 13.71 2.01
C ILE A 50 8.47 13.67 2.11
N MET A 51 7.94 12.66 2.81
CA MET A 51 6.53 12.58 3.13
C MET A 51 6.17 13.57 4.26
N PRO A 52 4.99 14.22 4.19
CA PRO A 52 4.51 15.10 5.25
C PRO A 52 4.18 14.30 6.52
N GLU A 53 3.87 15.02 7.59
CA GLU A 53 3.27 14.41 8.78
C GLU A 53 1.81 14.03 8.53
N SER A 54 1.35 12.94 9.15
CA SER A 54 0.03 12.35 8.90
C SER A 54 -1.15 13.23 9.31
N ASP A 55 -0.92 14.16 10.23
CA ASP A 55 -1.88 15.13 10.75
C ASP A 55 -1.73 16.53 10.13
N ASP A 56 -0.76 16.71 9.23
CA ASP A 56 -0.64 17.91 8.40
C ASP A 56 -1.61 17.83 7.21
N TYR A 57 -2.91 17.84 7.53
CA TYR A 57 -3.99 17.62 6.58
C TYR A 57 -3.97 18.59 5.40
N ALA A 58 -3.48 19.82 5.59
CA ALA A 58 -3.40 20.82 4.53
C ALA A 58 -2.37 20.44 3.44
N ASN A 59 -1.29 19.74 3.81
CA ASN A 59 -0.19 19.41 2.91
C ASN A 59 -0.21 17.96 2.41
N LEU A 60 -1.21 17.14 2.81
CA LEU A 60 -1.42 15.83 2.21
C LEU A 60 -1.75 15.99 0.71
N PRO A 61 -1.00 15.36 -0.22
CA PRO A 61 -1.17 15.58 -1.65
C PRO A 61 -2.38 14.85 -2.24
N ASN A 62 -2.79 15.26 -3.44
CA ASN A 62 -3.90 14.67 -4.22
C ASN A 62 -5.21 14.51 -3.41
N GLN A 63 -5.52 15.53 -2.62
CA GLN A 63 -6.85 15.67 -2.04
C GLN A 63 -7.87 15.94 -3.14
N ASP A 64 -9.03 15.31 -3.03
CA ASP A 64 -10.16 15.66 -3.88
C ASP A 64 -10.67 17.06 -3.48
N PRO A 65 -10.75 18.03 -4.40
CA PRO A 65 -11.27 19.37 -4.08
C PRO A 65 -12.69 19.36 -3.50
N LYS A 66 -13.50 18.33 -3.80
CA LYS A 66 -14.86 18.13 -3.29
C LYS A 66 -14.88 17.45 -1.91
N ASN A 67 -13.75 16.88 -1.49
CA ASN A 67 -13.60 16.23 -0.19
C ASN A 67 -12.26 16.61 0.48
N PRO A 68 -12.09 17.88 0.89
CA PRO A 68 -10.91 18.28 1.64
C PRO A 68 -10.83 17.50 2.96
N ILE A 69 -9.62 17.13 3.36
CA ILE A 69 -9.38 16.37 4.59
C ILE A 69 -9.56 17.28 5.80
N THR A 70 -10.23 16.78 6.83
CA THR A 70 -10.24 17.38 8.17
C THR A 70 -9.93 16.31 9.21
N ALA A 71 -9.58 16.73 10.43
CA ALA A 71 -9.35 15.81 11.55
C ALA A 71 -10.58 14.94 11.83
N GLU A 72 -11.77 15.54 11.76
CA GLU A 72 -13.06 14.89 12.01
C GLU A 72 -13.37 13.83 10.94
N LYS A 73 -13.15 14.15 9.66
CA LYS A 73 -13.31 13.19 8.56
C LYS A 73 -12.32 12.03 8.67
N ALA A 74 -11.04 12.32 8.95
CA ALA A 74 -10.03 11.29 9.13
C ALA A 74 -10.35 10.40 10.35
N LYS A 75 -10.85 10.98 11.44
CA LYS A 75 -11.30 10.24 12.63
C LYS A 75 -12.49 9.34 12.32
N LEU A 76 -13.53 9.85 11.66
CA LEU A 76 -14.67 9.05 11.24
C LEU A 76 -14.25 7.92 10.28
N GLY A 77 -13.39 8.22 9.29
CA GLY A 77 -12.87 7.24 8.35
C GLY A 77 -12.10 6.11 9.02
N LYS A 78 -11.29 6.45 10.04
CA LYS A 78 -10.59 5.46 10.88
C LYS A 78 -11.61 4.53 11.54
N LEU A 79 -12.64 5.06 12.20
CA LEU A 79 -13.66 4.23 12.86
C LEU A 79 -14.38 3.30 11.86
N LEU A 80 -14.83 3.85 10.72
CA LEU A 80 -15.54 3.08 9.68
C LEU A 80 -14.68 1.96 9.07
N PHE A 81 -13.39 2.19 8.86
CA PHE A 81 -12.49 1.20 8.28
C PHE A 81 -12.38 -0.09 9.13
N PHE A 82 -12.45 0.04 10.45
CA PHE A 82 -12.35 -1.09 11.38
C PHE A 82 -13.72 -1.65 11.80
N GLU A 83 -14.82 -0.90 11.62
CA GLU A 83 -16.15 -1.24 12.12
C GLU A 83 -16.76 -2.48 11.45
N THR A 84 -16.81 -3.60 12.18
CA THR A 84 -17.41 -4.86 11.71
C THR A 84 -18.94 -4.82 11.69
N GLY A 85 -19.55 -3.94 12.48
CA GLY A 85 -20.99 -3.70 12.49
C GLY A 85 -21.57 -3.14 11.18
N LEU A 86 -20.72 -2.71 10.23
CA LEU A 86 -21.19 -2.30 8.90
C LEU A 86 -21.60 -3.49 8.02
N ALA A 87 -21.12 -4.71 8.31
CA ALA A 87 -21.40 -5.90 7.51
C ALA A 87 -22.85 -6.40 7.68
N LYS A 88 -23.82 -5.66 7.13
CA LYS A 88 -25.25 -5.90 7.36
C LYS A 88 -25.99 -6.61 6.22
N SER A 89 -25.38 -6.77 5.04
CA SER A 89 -26.02 -7.43 3.89
C SER A 89 -25.26 -8.65 3.36
N PRO A 90 -24.74 -9.56 4.21
CA PRO A 90 -24.01 -10.74 3.74
C PRO A 90 -24.91 -11.69 2.92
N LYS A 91 -24.29 -12.58 2.14
CA LYS A 91 -25.03 -13.63 1.41
C LYS A 91 -25.69 -14.65 2.33
N LYS A 92 -25.12 -14.89 3.51
CA LYS A 92 -25.67 -15.78 4.54
C LYS A 92 -25.57 -15.12 5.92
N ALA A 93 -26.59 -15.36 6.75
CA ALA A 93 -26.76 -14.70 8.05
C ALA A 93 -25.56 -14.89 9.00
N GLU A 94 -24.82 -15.98 8.89
CA GLU A 94 -23.62 -16.27 9.70
C GLU A 94 -22.46 -15.29 9.48
N SER A 95 -22.48 -14.50 8.40
CA SER A 95 -21.47 -13.45 8.14
C SER A 95 -21.97 -12.04 8.49
N LEU A 96 -23.10 -11.94 9.19
CA LEU A 96 -23.64 -10.66 9.66
C LEU A 96 -22.75 -10.10 10.77
N ASN A 97 -22.36 -8.84 10.61
CA ASN A 97 -21.47 -8.10 11.50
C ASN A 97 -20.08 -8.73 11.70
N THR A 98 -19.57 -9.53 10.75
CA THR A 98 -18.32 -10.29 10.98
C THR A 98 -17.07 -9.66 10.40
N TYR A 99 -17.14 -8.73 9.45
CA TYR A 99 -15.96 -8.24 8.73
C TYR A 99 -15.99 -6.72 8.51
N SER A 100 -14.81 -6.15 8.27
CA SER A 100 -14.61 -4.75 7.90
C SER A 100 -13.47 -4.63 6.88
N CYS A 101 -13.12 -3.42 6.45
CA CYS A 101 -11.97 -3.21 5.56
C CYS A 101 -10.68 -3.80 6.18
N SER A 102 -10.53 -3.66 7.49
CA SER A 102 -9.39 -4.20 8.25
C SER A 102 -9.30 -5.72 8.28
N SER A 103 -10.35 -6.47 7.90
CA SER A 103 -10.27 -7.93 7.71
C SER A 103 -9.32 -8.32 6.56
N CYS A 104 -9.13 -7.44 5.57
CA CYS A 104 -8.25 -7.67 4.41
C CYS A 104 -7.06 -6.69 4.35
N HIS A 105 -7.08 -5.63 5.14
CA HIS A 105 -6.06 -4.59 5.19
C HIS A 105 -5.57 -4.44 6.63
N VAL A 106 -4.75 -5.40 7.07
CA VAL A 106 -4.40 -5.61 8.48
C VAL A 106 -3.21 -4.72 8.87
N PRO A 107 -3.32 -3.80 9.83
CA PRO A 107 -2.23 -2.90 10.22
C PRO A 107 -0.94 -3.64 10.62
N GLU A 108 -1.07 -4.71 11.40
CA GLU A 108 0.02 -5.60 11.85
C GLU A 108 0.70 -6.33 10.68
N LYS A 109 0.05 -6.38 9.52
CA LYS A 109 0.56 -6.94 8.27
C LYS A 109 0.74 -5.85 7.21
N ASN A 110 1.20 -4.66 7.61
CA ASN A 110 1.49 -3.53 6.72
C ASN A 110 0.28 -3.09 5.87
N PHE A 111 -0.93 -3.17 6.42
CA PHE A 111 -2.20 -2.91 5.72
C PHE A 111 -2.40 -3.77 4.46
N THR A 112 -1.81 -4.97 4.45
CA THR A 112 -2.05 -6.01 3.45
C THR A 112 -2.91 -7.13 4.03
N ALA A 113 -3.37 -8.04 3.17
CA ALA A 113 -4.08 -9.23 3.63
C ALA A 113 -3.11 -10.20 4.32
N GLY A 114 -3.62 -11.17 5.07
CA GLY A 114 -2.81 -12.26 5.63
C GLY A 114 -2.57 -13.44 4.68
N ARG A 115 -3.21 -13.43 3.51
CA ARG A 115 -3.14 -14.47 2.46
C ARG A 115 -3.13 -13.82 1.08
N VAL A 116 -2.86 -14.60 0.02
CA VAL A 116 -2.75 -14.11 -1.38
C VAL A 116 -3.96 -13.32 -1.90
N GLN A 117 -5.13 -13.52 -1.28
CA GLN A 117 -6.39 -12.88 -1.63
C GLN A 117 -7.21 -12.53 -0.38
N GLY A 118 -7.63 -11.28 -0.25
CA GLY A 118 -8.56 -10.87 0.80
C GLY A 118 -9.94 -11.51 0.62
N ILE A 119 -10.52 -12.03 1.70
CA ILE A 119 -11.89 -12.53 1.74
C ILE A 119 -12.64 -11.82 2.87
N ALA A 120 -13.73 -11.14 2.52
CA ALA A 120 -14.63 -10.50 3.48
C ALA A 120 -15.82 -11.42 3.77
N ASP A 121 -16.97 -11.21 3.15
CA ASP A 121 -18.15 -12.06 3.32
C ASP A 121 -17.91 -13.51 2.83
N GLY A 122 -18.34 -14.48 3.62
CA GLY A 122 -18.17 -15.90 3.33
C GLY A 122 -16.84 -16.51 3.77
N ALA A 123 -16.04 -15.83 4.60
CA ALA A 123 -14.87 -16.41 5.25
C ALA A 123 -14.98 -16.44 6.78
N VAL A 124 -14.27 -17.40 7.38
CA VAL A 124 -14.20 -17.65 8.82
C VAL A 124 -12.75 -17.75 9.28
N GLY A 125 -12.54 -17.50 10.58
CA GLY A 125 -11.22 -17.48 11.19
C GLY A 125 -10.43 -16.23 10.80
N PHE A 126 -9.37 -15.92 11.52
CA PHE A 126 -8.48 -14.81 11.25
C PHE A 126 -7.03 -15.19 11.56
N GLY A 127 -6.77 -15.96 12.61
CA GLY A 127 -5.43 -16.20 13.12
C GLY A 127 -4.90 -14.96 13.82
N HIS A 128 -3.64 -14.59 13.58
CA HIS A 128 -3.03 -13.40 14.15
C HIS A 128 -2.92 -12.23 13.16
N LEU A 129 -2.71 -12.53 11.87
CA LEU A 129 -2.45 -11.56 10.81
C LEU A 129 -3.38 -11.73 9.61
N GLY A 130 -4.46 -12.51 9.76
CA GLY A 130 -5.40 -12.85 8.68
C GLY A 130 -5.02 -14.11 7.89
N GLU A 131 -3.95 -14.80 8.27
CA GLU A 131 -3.43 -16.00 7.57
C GLU A 131 -4.37 -17.21 7.67
N ALA A 132 -5.22 -17.26 8.71
CA ALA A 132 -6.19 -18.33 8.87
C ALA A 132 -7.54 -18.04 8.21
N ARG A 133 -7.67 -16.91 7.48
CA ARG A 133 -8.89 -16.59 6.72
C ARG A 133 -9.14 -17.64 5.65
N GLN A 134 -10.24 -18.37 5.77
CA GLN A 134 -10.61 -19.41 4.82
C GLN A 134 -12.09 -19.34 4.47
N LYS A 135 -12.46 -19.85 3.30
CA LYS A 135 -13.86 -19.95 2.88
C LYS A 135 -14.67 -20.74 3.91
N ASN A 136 -15.80 -20.19 4.33
CA ASN A 136 -16.76 -20.91 5.13
C ASN A 136 -17.35 -22.07 4.31
N ARG A 137 -17.41 -23.27 4.91
CA ARG A 137 -17.91 -24.48 4.25
C ARG A 137 -19.34 -24.34 3.73
N ASN A 138 -20.14 -23.47 4.36
CA ASN A 138 -21.50 -23.20 3.95
C ASN A 138 -21.58 -22.36 2.67
N TYR A 139 -20.50 -21.71 2.24
CA TYR A 139 -20.44 -20.88 1.03
C TYR A 139 -19.91 -21.65 -0.18
N LEU A 140 -20.53 -21.44 -1.34
CA LEU A 140 -19.94 -21.75 -2.64
C LEU A 140 -18.83 -20.74 -2.94
N GLY A 141 -17.79 -21.15 -3.69
CA GLY A 141 -16.71 -20.23 -4.08
C GLY A 141 -17.18 -19.01 -4.89
N SER A 142 -18.30 -19.15 -5.60
CA SER A 142 -18.95 -18.05 -6.35
C SER A 142 -19.69 -17.04 -5.46
N GLU A 143 -20.09 -17.44 -4.25
CA GLU A 143 -20.81 -16.61 -3.27
C GLU A 143 -19.86 -15.77 -2.40
N VAL A 144 -18.61 -16.21 -2.26
CA VAL A 144 -17.58 -15.55 -1.46
C VAL A 144 -17.28 -14.16 -2.01
N ASP A 145 -17.21 -13.18 -1.12
CA ASP A 145 -16.67 -11.87 -1.44
C ASP A 145 -15.14 -11.89 -1.34
N ALA A 146 -14.52 -12.05 -2.50
CA ALA A 146 -13.08 -12.02 -2.65
C ALA A 146 -12.68 -11.14 -3.83
N GLN A 147 -11.53 -10.47 -3.71
CA GLN A 147 -10.97 -9.68 -4.80
C GLN A 147 -10.28 -10.62 -5.80
N GLY A 148 -10.73 -10.64 -7.06
CA GLY A 148 -10.11 -11.45 -8.13
C GLY A 148 -8.75 -10.95 -8.64
N ALA A 149 -8.14 -9.99 -7.94
CA ALA A 149 -6.73 -9.64 -8.02
C ALA A 149 -6.22 -9.40 -6.60
N ARG A 150 -4.91 -9.51 -6.36
CA ARG A 150 -4.32 -9.33 -5.03
C ARG A 150 -4.68 -7.93 -4.47
N PRO A 151 -5.16 -7.80 -3.22
CA PRO A 151 -5.39 -6.49 -2.62
C PRO A 151 -4.11 -5.64 -2.57
N LEU A 152 -4.20 -4.39 -3.00
CA LEU A 152 -3.11 -3.43 -2.81
C LEU A 152 -3.03 -2.99 -1.33
N PRO A 153 -1.83 -2.70 -0.79
CA PRO A 153 -1.69 -2.11 0.53
C PRO A 153 -2.45 -0.79 0.65
N THR A 154 -3.12 -0.54 1.78
CA THR A 154 -3.78 0.76 2.06
C THR A 154 -2.87 1.68 2.87
N ILE A 155 -1.66 1.91 2.36
CA ILE A 155 -0.68 2.88 2.88
C ILE A 155 -0.25 3.81 1.76
N ASN A 156 0.19 5.03 2.13
CA ASN A 156 0.66 6.06 1.21
C ASN A 156 -0.36 6.40 0.10
N LEU A 157 -1.65 6.17 0.37
CA LEU A 157 -2.70 6.32 -0.64
C LEU A 157 -2.96 7.77 -1.04
N THR A 158 -2.47 8.74 -0.27
CA THR A 158 -2.44 10.16 -0.66
C THR A 158 -1.67 10.41 -1.97
N TYR A 159 -0.80 9.48 -2.40
CA TYR A 159 -0.10 9.57 -3.70
C TYR A 159 -0.82 8.80 -4.82
N VAL A 160 -2.03 8.29 -4.59
CA VAL A 160 -2.82 7.53 -5.56
C VAL A 160 -3.94 8.40 -6.13
N ARG A 161 -3.93 8.59 -7.45
CA ARG A 161 -5.00 9.33 -8.17
C ARG A 161 -6.05 8.43 -8.80
N VAL A 162 -5.62 7.26 -9.29
CA VAL A 162 -6.51 6.22 -9.81
C VAL A 162 -6.35 4.91 -9.04
N ALA A 163 -7.46 4.29 -8.65
CA ALA A 163 -7.48 3.13 -7.76
C ALA A 163 -7.61 1.79 -8.52
N LEU A 164 -7.31 0.70 -7.80
CA LEU A 164 -7.13 -0.67 -8.33
C LEU A 164 -5.91 -0.83 -9.25
N TRP A 165 -5.59 -2.07 -9.60
CA TRP A 165 -4.48 -2.41 -10.49
C TRP A 165 -4.68 -1.91 -11.93
N SER A 166 -5.91 -1.88 -12.42
CA SER A 166 -6.27 -1.34 -13.75
C SER A 166 -6.42 0.18 -13.76
N GLY A 167 -6.48 0.82 -12.59
CA GLY A 167 -6.74 2.26 -12.48
C GLY A 167 -8.15 2.66 -12.84
N ALA A 168 -9.14 1.76 -12.71
CA ALA A 168 -10.49 2.00 -13.23
C ALA A 168 -11.30 3.08 -12.48
N PHE A 169 -10.88 3.47 -11.28
CA PHE A 169 -11.62 4.41 -10.42
C PHE A 169 -10.84 5.71 -10.23
N GLY A 170 -11.52 6.84 -10.46
CA GLY A 170 -10.97 8.21 -10.48
C GLY A 170 -11.23 8.85 -11.84
N ALA A 171 -11.75 10.08 -11.84
CA ALA A 171 -12.16 10.77 -13.07
C ALA A 171 -11.04 11.54 -13.77
N ASN A 172 -9.98 11.87 -13.02
CA ASN A 172 -8.93 12.80 -13.44
C ASN A 172 -7.59 12.06 -13.68
N GLY A 173 -6.57 12.80 -14.12
CA GLY A 173 -5.23 12.26 -14.32
C GLY A 173 -5.21 11.20 -15.41
N LEU A 174 -4.79 9.98 -15.10
CA LEU A 174 -4.64 8.91 -16.10
C LEU A 174 -5.96 8.43 -16.71
N ASN A 175 -7.10 8.86 -16.18
CA ASN A 175 -8.40 8.52 -16.74
C ASN A 175 -9.02 9.67 -17.55
N GLU A 176 -8.34 10.80 -17.68
CA GLU A 176 -8.72 11.83 -18.66
C GLU A 176 -8.75 11.21 -20.06
N GLY A 177 -9.88 11.35 -20.76
CA GLY A 177 -10.10 10.72 -22.07
C GLY A 177 -10.69 9.30 -22.03
N THR A 178 -10.98 8.72 -20.87
CA THR A 178 -11.56 7.35 -20.75
C THR A 178 -13.07 7.32 -20.52
N LYS A 179 -13.77 8.45 -20.70
CA LYS A 179 -15.20 8.60 -20.34
C LYS A 179 -16.09 7.53 -20.97
N GLU A 180 -15.81 7.17 -22.23
CA GLU A 180 -16.56 6.16 -22.98
C GLU A 180 -16.48 4.76 -22.35
N ALA A 181 -15.48 4.48 -21.52
CA ALA A 181 -15.33 3.21 -20.81
C ALA A 181 -16.09 3.17 -19.47
N TRP A 182 -16.50 4.32 -18.94
CA TRP A 182 -17.11 4.42 -17.60
C TRP A 182 -18.52 3.82 -17.59
N GLY A 183 -18.72 2.79 -16.77
CA GLY A 183 -19.97 2.05 -16.64
C GLY A 183 -20.16 0.94 -17.68
N VAL A 184 -19.20 0.70 -18.57
CA VAL A 184 -19.36 -0.24 -19.69
C VAL A 184 -18.99 -1.68 -19.32
N LYS A 185 -17.76 -1.91 -18.87
CA LYS A 185 -17.28 -3.26 -18.47
C LYS A 185 -17.53 -3.57 -16.99
N ASP A 186 -17.40 -2.57 -16.13
CA ASP A 186 -17.81 -2.60 -14.72
C ASP A 186 -18.76 -1.43 -14.51
N SER A 187 -20.04 -1.71 -14.25
CA SER A 187 -21.07 -0.68 -14.06
C SER A 187 -20.73 0.27 -12.91
N LEU A 188 -19.95 -0.16 -11.91
CA LEU A 188 -19.57 0.66 -10.77
C LEU A 188 -18.57 1.77 -11.15
N THR A 189 -17.88 1.66 -12.30
CA THR A 189 -17.01 2.74 -12.79
C THR A 189 -17.77 3.97 -13.30
N SER A 190 -19.11 3.88 -13.45
CA SER A 190 -19.97 5.04 -13.70
C SER A 190 -19.84 6.14 -12.63
N ILE A 191 -19.38 5.79 -11.43
CA ILE A 191 -19.09 6.78 -10.38
C ILE A 191 -18.04 7.82 -10.81
N ASN A 192 -17.19 7.51 -11.80
CA ASN A 192 -16.22 8.45 -12.35
C ASN A 192 -16.90 9.69 -12.97
N TYR A 193 -18.16 9.61 -13.41
CA TYR A 193 -18.92 10.77 -13.89
C TYR A 193 -19.13 11.84 -12.81
N LEU A 194 -18.99 11.50 -11.53
CA LEU A 194 -19.04 12.47 -10.43
C LEU A 194 -17.78 13.35 -10.37
N GLY A 195 -16.74 13.07 -11.16
CA GLY A 195 -15.54 13.90 -11.23
C GLY A 195 -14.64 13.82 -9.99
N MET A 196 -14.72 12.74 -9.23
CA MET A 196 -13.95 12.54 -8.00
C MET A 196 -12.59 11.86 -8.26
N GLU A 197 -11.64 12.02 -7.34
CA GLU A 197 -10.38 11.28 -7.30
C GLU A 197 -10.63 9.79 -6.98
N GLY A 198 -9.62 8.96 -7.26
CA GLY A 198 -9.78 7.51 -7.27
C GLY A 198 -10.14 6.89 -5.91
N LEU A 199 -9.77 7.50 -4.78
CA LEU A 199 -10.09 6.95 -3.46
C LEU A 199 -11.57 7.09 -3.14
N GLU A 200 -12.13 8.29 -3.32
CA GLU A 200 -13.56 8.59 -3.16
C GLU A 200 -14.43 7.70 -4.05
N SER A 201 -14.02 7.51 -5.31
CA SER A 201 -14.72 6.62 -6.25
C SER A 201 -14.62 5.14 -5.87
N ASN A 202 -13.42 4.67 -5.51
CA ASN A 202 -13.19 3.26 -5.19
C ASN A 202 -13.79 2.84 -3.84
N ASN A 203 -13.76 3.71 -2.83
CA ASN A 203 -14.26 3.37 -1.51
C ASN A 203 -15.79 3.25 -1.50
N THR A 204 -16.50 4.05 -2.29
CA THR A 204 -17.93 3.90 -2.49
C THR A 204 -18.24 2.54 -3.11
N ARG A 205 -17.53 2.19 -4.19
CA ARG A 205 -17.59 0.85 -4.80
C ARG A 205 -17.30 -0.25 -3.79
N ALA A 206 -16.27 -0.09 -2.95
CA ALA A 206 -15.85 -1.06 -1.94
C ALA A 206 -16.99 -1.38 -0.97
N LEU A 207 -17.67 -0.36 -0.42
CA LEU A 207 -18.81 -0.55 0.48
C LEU A 207 -19.95 -1.37 -0.17
N PHE A 208 -20.22 -1.14 -1.46
CA PHE A 208 -21.22 -1.93 -2.21
C PHE A 208 -20.79 -3.38 -2.43
N VAL A 209 -19.59 -3.61 -2.98
CA VAL A 209 -19.15 -4.98 -3.30
C VAL A 209 -18.93 -5.82 -2.05
N HIS A 210 -18.49 -5.17 -0.98
CA HIS A 210 -18.27 -5.77 0.32
C HIS A 210 -19.53 -5.78 1.19
N ARG A 211 -20.70 -5.42 0.65
CA ARG A 211 -22.00 -5.60 1.32
C ARG A 211 -22.06 -4.94 2.72
N GLN A 212 -21.40 -3.80 2.82
CA GLN A 212 -21.40 -2.95 4.00
C GLN A 212 -22.45 -1.86 3.86
N GLU A 213 -23.30 -1.70 4.87
CA GLU A 213 -24.41 -0.75 4.85
C GLU A 213 -24.09 0.50 5.65
N VAL A 214 -24.68 1.61 5.21
CA VAL A 214 -24.58 2.92 5.85
C VAL A 214 -25.92 3.62 5.65
N ASP A 215 -26.64 3.82 6.75
CA ASP A 215 -27.84 4.64 6.85
C ASP A 215 -27.87 5.31 8.23
N LYS A 216 -28.81 6.23 8.44
CA LYS A 216 -28.88 7.04 9.67
C LYS A 216 -29.13 6.17 10.90
N GLU A 217 -30.09 5.26 10.82
CA GLU A 217 -30.52 4.39 11.91
C GLU A 217 -29.35 3.50 12.36
N LEU A 218 -28.63 2.92 11.41
CA LEU A 218 -27.45 2.11 11.67
C LEU A 218 -26.31 2.93 12.25
N MET A 219 -26.03 4.12 11.72
CA MET A 219 -24.99 4.99 12.30
C MET A 219 -25.35 5.40 13.73
N GLN A 220 -26.64 5.52 14.06
CA GLN A 220 -27.09 5.76 15.42
C GLN A 220 -26.94 4.52 16.30
N GLU A 221 -27.36 3.33 15.84
CA GLU A 221 -27.18 2.04 16.53
C GLU A 221 -25.71 1.79 16.89
N LEU A 222 -24.81 2.04 15.95
CA LEU A 222 -23.37 1.83 16.11
C LEU A 222 -22.67 2.99 16.87
N GLY A 223 -23.38 4.03 17.30
CA GLY A 223 -22.78 5.18 17.97
C GLY A 223 -21.90 6.08 17.07
N LEU A 224 -22.02 5.93 15.75
CA LEU A 224 -21.25 6.66 14.75
C LEU A 224 -21.92 7.97 14.29
N LYS A 225 -23.22 8.16 14.54
CA LYS A 225 -23.99 9.33 14.08
C LYS A 225 -23.32 10.66 14.40
N LYS A 226 -22.85 10.84 15.65
CA LYS A 226 -22.15 12.07 16.06
C LYS A 226 -20.89 12.34 15.24
N PHE A 227 -20.15 11.30 14.87
CA PHE A 227 -18.92 11.46 14.08
C PHE A 227 -19.22 11.89 12.64
N PHE A 228 -20.35 11.47 12.08
CA PHE A 228 -20.86 12.00 10.81
C PHE A 228 -21.28 13.46 10.93
N ASP A 229 -21.97 13.83 12.00
CA ASP A 229 -22.38 15.22 12.27
C ASP A 229 -21.17 16.14 12.40
N ASP A 230 -20.12 15.69 13.11
CA ASP A 230 -18.88 16.46 13.28
C ASP A 230 -18.06 16.53 11.98
N ALA A 231 -18.00 15.45 11.19
CA ALA A 231 -17.20 15.39 9.96
C ALA A 231 -17.84 16.10 8.76
N PHE A 232 -19.17 16.18 8.73
CA PHE A 232 -19.94 16.74 7.61
C PHE A 232 -21.09 17.66 8.09
N PRO A 233 -20.77 18.71 8.88
CA PRO A 233 -21.78 19.55 9.51
C PRO A 233 -22.67 20.31 8.50
N ASN A 234 -22.14 20.54 7.29
CA ASN A 234 -22.79 21.31 6.23
C ASN A 234 -23.58 20.44 5.24
N LEU A 235 -23.51 19.11 5.33
CA LEU A 235 -24.31 18.25 4.46
C LEU A 235 -25.75 18.16 4.96
N PRO A 236 -26.75 18.21 4.08
CA PRO A 236 -28.13 17.85 4.40
C PRO A 236 -28.24 16.46 5.03
N GLU A 237 -29.26 16.24 5.86
CA GLU A 237 -29.38 15.01 6.64
C GLU A 237 -29.53 13.74 5.77
N ASP A 238 -30.26 13.85 4.67
CA ASP A 238 -30.49 12.81 3.67
C ASP A 238 -29.24 12.44 2.85
N GLU A 239 -28.24 13.33 2.79
CA GLU A 239 -26.94 13.06 2.15
C GLU A 239 -25.87 12.62 3.16
N ARG A 240 -26.03 12.99 4.43
CA ARG A 240 -25.00 12.85 5.46
C ARG A 240 -24.70 11.40 5.81
N TYR A 241 -25.71 10.55 5.96
CA TYR A 241 -25.53 9.15 6.39
C TYR A 241 -25.63 8.18 5.22
N THR A 242 -24.81 8.41 4.19
CA THR A 242 -24.81 7.59 2.96
C THR A 242 -23.48 6.87 2.79
N LYS A 243 -23.49 5.80 1.98
CA LYS A 243 -22.25 5.10 1.56
C LYS A 243 -21.25 6.06 0.91
N GLN A 244 -21.71 7.07 0.15
CA GLN A 244 -20.82 8.06 -0.46
C GLN A 244 -20.15 8.94 0.59
N THR A 245 -20.89 9.41 1.59
CA THR A 245 -20.32 10.23 2.68
C THR A 245 -19.39 9.41 3.58
N ALA A 246 -19.72 8.15 3.86
CA ALA A 246 -18.81 7.22 4.53
C ALA A 246 -17.52 6.99 3.73
N SER A 247 -17.64 6.81 2.41
CA SER A 247 -16.51 6.67 1.48
C SER A 247 -15.57 7.88 1.54
N ASN A 248 -16.13 9.09 1.56
CA ASN A 248 -15.37 10.34 1.70
C ASN A 248 -14.57 10.39 3.01
N ALA A 249 -15.16 9.94 4.13
CA ALA A 249 -14.46 9.86 5.41
C ALA A 249 -13.34 8.80 5.37
N ILE A 250 -13.60 7.60 4.84
CA ILE A 250 -12.58 6.55 4.68
C ILE A 250 -11.44 7.04 3.77
N ALA A 251 -11.75 7.77 2.70
CA ALA A 251 -10.75 8.36 1.82
C ALA A 251 -9.88 9.42 2.53
N ALA A 252 -10.47 10.20 3.45
CA ALA A 252 -9.71 11.11 4.31
C ALA A 252 -8.74 10.34 5.22
N TYR A 253 -9.20 9.25 5.87
CA TYR A 253 -8.33 8.39 6.67
C TYR A 253 -7.21 7.73 5.86
N PHE A 254 -7.49 7.20 4.67
CA PHE A 254 -6.48 6.60 3.80
C PHE A 254 -5.33 7.54 3.44
N ARG A 255 -5.61 8.84 3.34
CA ARG A 255 -4.57 9.83 3.06
C ARG A 255 -3.64 10.09 4.25
N THR A 256 -4.06 9.75 5.48
CA THR A 256 -3.22 9.92 6.69
C THR A 256 -2.30 8.74 6.95
N ILE A 257 -2.57 7.56 6.38
CA ILE A 257 -1.75 6.36 6.60
C ILE A 257 -0.46 6.47 5.78
N LEU A 258 0.60 6.99 6.39
CA LEU A 258 1.90 7.22 5.75
C LEU A 258 2.99 6.34 6.36
N THR A 259 4.02 6.03 5.58
CA THR A 259 5.23 5.33 6.04
C THR A 259 6.37 6.32 6.30
N ASN A 260 6.02 7.50 6.82
CA ASN A 260 6.90 8.66 6.95
C ASN A 260 7.95 8.53 8.08
N ARG A 261 7.98 7.40 8.80
CA ARG A 261 9.00 7.07 9.83
C ARG A 261 9.98 5.96 9.42
N ALA A 262 9.93 5.52 8.17
CA ALA A 262 10.91 4.58 7.62
C ALA A 262 12.35 5.14 7.67
N PRO A 263 13.40 4.29 7.77
CA PRO A 263 14.80 4.72 7.76
C PRO A 263 15.16 5.71 6.66
N PHE A 264 14.71 5.47 5.42
CA PHE A 264 14.94 6.37 4.30
C PHE A 264 14.31 7.76 4.49
N GLN A 265 13.14 7.85 5.13
CA GLN A 265 12.49 9.13 5.43
C GLN A 265 13.24 9.92 6.50
N LYS A 266 13.76 9.24 7.53
CA LYS A 266 14.62 9.87 8.54
C LYS A 266 15.93 10.36 7.93
N TRP A 267 16.52 9.56 7.04
CA TRP A 267 17.71 9.93 6.28
C TRP A 267 17.49 11.17 5.41
N LEU A 268 16.37 11.23 4.65
CA LEU A 268 16.01 12.42 3.87
C LEU A 268 15.81 13.66 4.75
N LYS A 269 15.31 13.48 5.98
CA LYS A 269 15.15 14.54 7.00
C LYS A 269 16.47 14.91 7.73
N GLY A 270 17.60 14.35 7.32
CA GLY A 270 18.94 14.72 7.79
C GLY A 270 19.57 13.76 8.79
N ASP A 271 18.88 12.71 9.24
CA ASP A 271 19.47 11.67 10.09
C ASP A 271 20.28 10.67 9.24
N VAL A 272 21.53 11.03 8.94
CA VAL A 272 22.42 10.21 8.11
C VAL A 272 22.70 8.82 8.68
N ASN A 273 22.45 8.60 9.98
CA ASN A 273 22.66 7.31 10.65
C ASN A 273 21.40 6.43 10.64
N ALA A 274 20.26 6.93 10.14
CA ALA A 274 19.02 6.16 10.07
C ALA A 274 19.12 4.95 9.14
N MET A 275 19.96 5.04 8.10
CA MET A 275 20.22 3.95 7.16
C MET A 275 21.61 3.35 7.35
N THR A 276 21.70 2.03 7.24
CA THR A 276 22.99 1.32 7.20
C THR A 276 23.73 1.60 5.89
N VAL A 277 25.05 1.38 5.86
CA VAL A 277 25.83 1.51 4.61
C VAL A 277 25.29 0.60 3.51
N GLN A 278 24.82 -0.61 3.86
CA GLN A 278 24.20 -1.53 2.91
C GLN A 278 22.93 -0.96 2.28
N GLN A 279 22.04 -0.39 3.10
CA GLN A 279 20.83 0.25 2.64
C GLN A 279 21.13 1.45 1.73
N LYS A 280 22.19 2.22 2.03
CA LYS A 280 22.65 3.34 1.19
C LYS A 280 23.14 2.86 -0.18
N ARG A 281 23.94 1.79 -0.25
CA ARG A 281 24.34 1.17 -1.53
C ARG A 281 23.12 0.67 -2.32
N GLY A 282 22.16 0.05 -1.64
CA GLY A 282 20.89 -0.36 -2.25
C GLY A 282 20.09 0.81 -2.82
N ALA A 283 20.07 1.94 -2.13
CA ALA A 283 19.45 3.17 -2.63
C ALA A 283 20.22 3.74 -3.85
N GLU A 284 21.56 3.74 -3.83
CA GLU A 284 22.35 4.15 -5.01
C GLU A 284 22.05 3.27 -6.23
N LEU A 285 21.84 1.97 -6.05
CA LEU A 285 21.39 1.07 -7.12
C LEU A 285 19.97 1.43 -7.59
N PHE A 286 19.04 1.66 -6.67
CA PHE A 286 17.64 1.99 -6.97
C PHE A 286 17.51 3.24 -7.83
N PHE A 287 18.21 4.31 -7.47
CA PHE A 287 18.22 5.58 -8.20
C PHE A 287 19.23 5.61 -9.36
N GLY A 288 20.14 4.65 -9.44
CA GLY A 288 21.20 4.61 -10.45
C GLY A 288 21.11 3.36 -11.32
N LYS A 289 22.07 2.44 -11.14
CA LYS A 289 22.32 1.29 -12.04
C LYS A 289 21.08 0.43 -12.29
N ALA A 290 20.30 0.12 -11.24
CA ALA A 290 19.12 -0.73 -11.37
C ALA A 290 17.92 -0.01 -12.01
N ALA A 291 17.98 1.33 -12.11
CA ALA A 291 17.00 2.16 -12.81
C ALA A 291 15.55 2.01 -12.32
N CYS A 292 15.34 1.48 -11.11
CA CYS A 292 14.03 1.28 -10.49
C CYS A 292 13.23 2.59 -10.44
N ILE A 293 13.94 3.70 -10.19
CA ILE A 293 13.39 5.04 -10.13
C ILE A 293 12.65 5.46 -11.41
N ASN A 294 13.01 4.94 -12.59
CA ASN A 294 12.36 5.32 -13.85
C ASN A 294 10.87 4.93 -13.91
N CYS A 295 10.49 3.90 -13.16
CA CYS A 295 9.09 3.53 -12.95
C CYS A 295 8.56 4.01 -11.59
N HIS A 296 9.40 4.04 -10.55
CA HIS A 296 8.98 4.26 -9.16
C HIS A 296 9.42 5.65 -8.63
N ASN A 297 8.89 6.74 -9.19
CA ASN A 297 9.43 8.11 -9.03
C ASN A 297 8.59 9.11 -8.21
N SER A 298 7.54 8.66 -7.52
CA SER A 298 6.83 9.52 -6.57
C SER A 298 7.50 9.48 -5.19
N PRO A 299 7.05 10.32 -4.24
CA PRO A 299 7.55 10.27 -2.85
C PRO A 299 7.25 8.94 -2.14
N SER A 300 6.24 8.19 -2.59
CA SER A 300 5.93 6.83 -2.10
C SER A 300 6.46 5.72 -3.01
N PHE A 301 7.26 6.09 -4.01
CA PHE A 301 7.76 5.20 -5.05
C PHE A 301 6.65 4.45 -5.82
N ASN A 302 5.44 4.99 -5.85
CA ASN A 302 4.46 4.65 -6.89
C ASN A 302 4.67 5.55 -8.11
N ASN A 303 3.85 5.38 -9.16
CA ASN A 303 3.82 6.31 -10.28
C ASN A 303 2.43 6.34 -10.91
N GLN A 304 2.13 7.46 -11.57
CA GLN A 304 0.98 7.61 -12.44
C GLN A 304 1.28 6.99 -13.82
N ARG A 305 1.58 5.68 -13.86
CA ARG A 305 1.82 4.93 -15.10
C ARG A 305 1.36 3.48 -14.97
N PHE A 306 1.00 2.88 -16.11
CA PHE A 306 0.76 1.45 -16.24
C PHE A 306 1.87 0.80 -17.07
N ALA A 307 2.31 -0.39 -16.66
CA ALA A 307 3.36 -1.15 -17.34
C ALA A 307 3.01 -2.64 -17.35
N ALA A 308 3.39 -3.33 -18.42
CA ALA A 308 3.28 -4.77 -18.52
C ALA A 308 4.64 -5.40 -18.24
N VAL A 309 4.72 -6.21 -17.18
CA VAL A 309 5.95 -6.91 -16.79
C VAL A 309 5.81 -8.42 -16.92
N GLY A 310 4.68 -8.93 -17.41
CA GLY A 310 4.48 -10.36 -17.69
C GLY A 310 4.41 -11.27 -16.47
N ALA A 311 3.98 -10.75 -15.30
CA ALA A 311 3.76 -11.55 -14.11
C ALA A 311 2.50 -12.43 -14.24
N LEU A 312 2.46 -13.54 -13.50
CA LEU A 312 1.28 -14.42 -13.47
C LEU A 312 0.06 -13.69 -12.88
N ASN A 313 -1.11 -14.08 -13.35
CA ASN A 313 -2.40 -13.66 -12.81
C ASN A 313 -2.79 -14.48 -11.58
N LEU A 314 -3.72 -13.94 -10.78
CA LEU A 314 -4.11 -14.56 -9.51
C LEU A 314 -4.71 -15.96 -9.69
N PHE A 315 -5.49 -16.21 -10.75
CA PHE A 315 -6.05 -17.53 -11.03
C PHE A 315 -4.99 -18.60 -11.33
N GLN A 316 -3.77 -18.20 -11.69
CA GLN A 316 -2.63 -19.10 -11.94
C GLN A 316 -1.89 -19.46 -10.65
N ASN A 317 -2.35 -18.95 -9.50
CA ASN A 317 -1.77 -19.29 -8.20
C ASN A 317 -2.08 -20.76 -7.83
N LYS A 318 -1.16 -21.40 -7.11
CA LYS A 318 -1.35 -22.77 -6.60
C LYS A 318 -2.30 -22.81 -5.40
N GLN A 319 -2.49 -21.69 -4.72
CA GLN A 319 -3.41 -21.56 -3.60
C GLN A 319 -4.84 -21.37 -4.09
N GLU A 320 -5.82 -21.80 -3.28
CA GLU A 320 -7.23 -21.59 -3.58
C GLU A 320 -7.57 -20.08 -3.62
N VAL A 321 -8.05 -19.64 -4.77
CA VAL A 321 -8.52 -18.27 -5.01
C VAL A 321 -9.93 -18.31 -5.59
N PHE A 322 -10.70 -17.26 -5.32
CA PHE A 322 -12.08 -17.14 -5.72
C PHE A 322 -12.29 -15.94 -6.63
N ARG A 323 -13.45 -15.90 -7.31
CA ARG A 323 -13.88 -14.74 -8.11
C ARG A 323 -12.86 -14.33 -9.17
N THR A 324 -12.07 -15.26 -9.69
CA THR A 324 -11.12 -15.08 -10.78
C THR A 324 -10.96 -16.40 -11.53
N ASP A 325 -10.79 -16.32 -12.85
CA ASP A 325 -10.58 -17.45 -13.76
C ASP A 325 -9.82 -16.93 -14.99
N VAL A 326 -9.58 -17.79 -15.99
CA VAL A 326 -8.83 -17.43 -17.20
C VAL A 326 -9.47 -16.30 -18.03
N ASN A 327 -10.79 -16.14 -17.97
CA ASN A 327 -11.56 -15.15 -18.74
C ASN A 327 -11.81 -13.84 -17.97
N ASP A 328 -11.30 -13.72 -16.75
CA ASP A 328 -11.45 -12.52 -15.94
C ASP A 328 -10.79 -11.31 -16.62
N LEU A 329 -11.56 -10.23 -16.84
CA LEU A 329 -11.05 -9.01 -17.47
C LEU A 329 -9.87 -8.37 -16.70
N ARG A 330 -9.71 -8.68 -15.41
CA ARG A 330 -8.55 -8.22 -14.63
C ARG A 330 -7.22 -8.85 -15.09
N ASN A 331 -7.27 -9.98 -15.79
CA ASN A 331 -6.09 -10.66 -16.32
C ASN A 331 -5.43 -9.92 -17.49
N ILE A 332 -6.16 -8.99 -18.12
CA ILE A 332 -5.64 -8.13 -19.19
C ILE A 332 -5.33 -6.71 -18.69
N GLY A 333 -5.28 -6.51 -17.37
CA GLY A 333 -4.85 -5.26 -16.74
C GLY A 333 -5.76 -4.08 -17.05
N ARG A 334 -5.17 -2.95 -17.44
CA ARG A 334 -5.88 -1.71 -17.74
C ARG A 334 -6.87 -1.85 -18.90
N ALA A 335 -6.56 -2.66 -19.92
CA ALA A 335 -7.50 -2.93 -21.01
C ALA A 335 -8.80 -3.60 -20.56
N GLY A 336 -8.81 -4.29 -19.42
CA GLY A 336 -10.03 -4.83 -18.83
C GLY A 336 -11.03 -3.74 -18.42
N PHE A 337 -10.53 -2.53 -18.20
CA PHE A 337 -11.32 -1.32 -17.98
C PHE A 337 -11.50 -0.52 -19.28
N THR A 338 -10.42 -0.15 -19.96
CA THR A 338 -10.48 0.80 -21.08
C THR A 338 -10.96 0.19 -22.40
N GLY A 339 -10.77 -1.12 -22.58
CA GLY A 339 -11.00 -1.80 -23.86
C GLY A 339 -9.99 -1.44 -24.96
N VAL A 340 -8.96 -0.65 -24.64
CA VAL A 340 -7.94 -0.18 -25.59
C VAL A 340 -6.85 -1.22 -25.73
N ASP A 341 -6.48 -1.55 -26.98
CA ASP A 341 -5.45 -2.56 -27.29
C ASP A 341 -4.07 -2.19 -26.71
N ASP A 342 -3.69 -0.91 -26.77
CA ASP A 342 -2.45 -0.42 -26.18
C ASP A 342 -2.41 -0.57 -24.64
N ASP A 343 -3.53 -0.76 -23.96
CA ASP A 343 -3.59 -0.95 -22.51
C ASP A 343 -3.47 -2.42 -22.08
N LEU A 344 -3.38 -3.36 -23.03
CA LEU A 344 -3.36 -4.79 -22.75
C LEU A 344 -2.20 -5.17 -21.82
N TYR A 345 -2.56 -5.89 -20.75
CA TYR A 345 -1.65 -6.44 -19.72
C TYR A 345 -0.85 -5.40 -18.94
N LYS A 346 -1.19 -4.12 -19.06
CA LYS A 346 -0.56 -3.05 -18.28
C LYS A 346 -1.23 -2.92 -16.92
N TYR A 347 -0.43 -2.94 -15.87
CA TYR A 347 -0.87 -2.77 -14.48
C TYR A 347 -0.23 -1.53 -13.87
N LYS A 348 -0.94 -0.90 -12.93
CA LYS A 348 -0.46 0.28 -12.24
C LYS A 348 0.81 -0.03 -11.47
N VAL A 349 1.81 0.84 -11.57
CA VAL A 349 3.05 0.75 -10.79
C VAL A 349 2.75 1.09 -9.30
N PRO A 350 2.83 0.12 -8.37
CA PRO A 350 2.45 0.34 -6.97
C PRO A 350 3.57 1.01 -6.16
N GLN A 351 3.22 1.49 -4.97
CA GLN A 351 4.16 2.01 -3.96
C GLN A 351 5.09 0.90 -3.44
N LEU A 352 6.28 1.27 -2.94
CA LEU A 352 7.31 0.30 -2.51
C LEU A 352 7.63 0.27 -1.02
N TYR A 353 6.99 1.10 -0.19
CA TYR A 353 7.22 1.08 1.25
C TYR A 353 6.50 -0.10 1.93
N ASN A 354 7.05 -0.52 3.08
CA ASN A 354 6.47 -1.55 3.94
C ASN A 354 6.10 -2.87 3.23
N LEU A 355 6.89 -3.24 2.21
CA LEU A 355 6.75 -4.51 1.51
C LEU A 355 7.38 -5.69 2.26
N LYS A 356 8.19 -5.43 3.30
CA LYS A 356 8.81 -6.46 4.14
C LYS A 356 7.78 -7.45 4.68
N GLY A 357 8.07 -8.73 4.49
CA GLY A 357 7.30 -9.81 5.09
C GLY A 357 5.85 -9.93 4.58
N VAL A 358 5.46 -9.28 3.48
CA VAL A 358 4.11 -9.44 2.90
C VAL A 358 3.88 -10.91 2.49
N GLY A 359 4.87 -11.53 1.85
CA GLY A 359 4.87 -12.97 1.51
C GLY A 359 4.21 -13.30 0.17
N PHE A 360 3.65 -12.31 -0.53
CA PHE A 360 3.07 -12.45 -1.86
C PHE A 360 3.10 -11.13 -2.63
N TYR A 361 3.80 -11.10 -3.77
CA TYR A 361 4.08 -9.89 -4.52
C TYR A 361 3.54 -9.94 -5.96
N LEU A 362 3.53 -8.79 -6.63
CA LEU A 362 2.93 -8.57 -7.95
C LEU A 362 1.40 -8.69 -7.93
N HIS A 363 0.72 -8.53 -9.08
CA HIS A 363 -0.75 -8.48 -9.12
C HIS A 363 -1.41 -9.86 -8.92
N GLY A 364 -0.72 -10.94 -9.30
CA GLY A 364 -1.18 -12.32 -9.13
C GLY A 364 -0.50 -13.11 -8.01
N ALA A 365 0.24 -12.45 -7.11
CA ALA A 365 0.88 -13.12 -5.96
C ALA A 365 1.86 -14.24 -6.37
N SER A 366 2.67 -14.01 -7.41
CA SER A 366 3.54 -15.04 -8.01
C SER A 366 4.96 -15.14 -7.43
N LYS A 367 5.35 -14.17 -6.60
CA LYS A 367 6.61 -14.17 -5.84
C LYS A 367 6.32 -14.14 -4.35
N ASN A 368 7.16 -14.78 -3.56
CA ASN A 368 6.98 -14.94 -2.11
C ASN A 368 7.97 -14.11 -1.28
N THR A 369 9.04 -13.61 -1.88
CA THR A 369 10.03 -12.74 -1.23
C THR A 369 10.33 -11.50 -2.05
N LEU A 370 10.80 -10.41 -1.42
CA LEU A 370 11.23 -9.23 -2.19
C LEU A 370 12.50 -9.54 -2.98
N ARG A 371 13.38 -10.41 -2.48
CA ARG A 371 14.51 -10.92 -3.26
C ARG A 371 14.06 -11.54 -4.59
N GLU A 372 13.06 -12.41 -4.58
CA GLU A 372 12.52 -13.02 -5.80
C GLU A 372 11.98 -11.97 -6.78
N VAL A 373 11.40 -10.87 -6.26
CA VAL A 373 10.97 -9.74 -7.09
C VAL A 373 12.18 -9.04 -7.71
N VAL A 374 13.23 -8.73 -6.94
CA VAL A 374 14.46 -8.12 -7.47
C VAL A 374 15.12 -9.02 -8.53
N GLU A 375 15.21 -10.33 -8.27
CA GLU A 375 15.75 -11.30 -9.24
C GLU A 375 14.88 -11.43 -10.50
N TYR A 376 13.56 -11.29 -10.36
CA TYR A 376 12.63 -11.26 -11.50
C TYR A 376 12.92 -10.06 -12.42
N PHE A 377 13.03 -8.85 -11.85
CA PHE A 377 13.37 -7.65 -12.60
C PHE A 377 14.81 -7.67 -13.13
N ASN A 378 15.77 -8.22 -12.38
CA ASN A 378 17.16 -8.33 -12.82
C ASN A 378 17.31 -9.22 -14.07
N ARG A 379 16.56 -10.34 -14.14
CA ARG A 379 16.54 -11.23 -15.32
C ARG A 379 15.68 -10.68 -16.45
N ALA A 380 14.60 -9.98 -16.12
CA ALA A 380 13.61 -9.44 -17.05
C ALA A 380 13.03 -10.49 -18.02
N ILE A 381 12.69 -11.67 -17.51
CA ILE A 381 12.05 -12.74 -18.27
C ILE A 381 10.58 -12.83 -17.81
N PRO A 382 9.60 -12.48 -18.68
CA PRO A 382 8.18 -12.66 -18.41
C PRO A 382 7.86 -14.11 -18.02
N GLU A 383 7.06 -14.30 -16.97
CA GLU A 383 6.65 -15.65 -16.52
C GLU A 383 5.27 -16.07 -17.05
N ASN A 384 4.47 -15.11 -17.54
CA ASN A 384 3.14 -15.36 -18.04
C ASN A 384 3.13 -15.50 -19.56
N ALA A 385 3.02 -16.73 -20.05
CA ALA A 385 2.95 -17.05 -21.48
C ALA A 385 1.71 -16.45 -22.20
N GLN A 386 0.71 -15.99 -21.45
CA GLN A 386 -0.45 -15.30 -22.02
C GLN A 386 -0.19 -13.83 -22.37
N VAL A 387 0.96 -13.27 -21.96
CA VAL A 387 1.35 -11.89 -22.27
C VAL A 387 2.32 -11.91 -23.45
N PRO A 388 1.92 -11.42 -24.64
CA PRO A 388 2.81 -11.36 -25.79
C PRO A 388 4.03 -10.48 -25.52
N LEU A 389 5.20 -10.87 -26.04
CA LEU A 389 6.48 -10.18 -25.76
C LEU A 389 6.52 -8.74 -26.27
N ASP A 390 5.78 -8.43 -27.33
CA ASP A 390 5.63 -7.08 -27.89
C ASP A 390 4.79 -6.15 -27.00
N ARG A 391 4.04 -6.71 -26.03
CA ARG A 391 3.29 -5.95 -25.02
C ARG A 391 4.13 -5.61 -23.79
N ILE A 392 5.26 -6.28 -23.58
CA ILE A 392 6.12 -6.06 -22.43
C ILE A 392 6.73 -4.66 -22.47
N ASP A 393 6.75 -4.00 -21.31
CA ASP A 393 7.26 -2.65 -21.18
C ASP A 393 8.75 -2.60 -21.58
N ARG A 394 9.12 -1.61 -22.41
CA ARG A 394 10.51 -1.46 -22.90
C ARG A 394 11.54 -1.25 -21.78
N GLN A 395 11.11 -0.84 -20.58
CA GLN A 395 11.99 -0.72 -19.41
C GLN A 395 12.22 -2.05 -18.69
N PHE A 396 11.41 -3.08 -18.94
CA PHE A 396 11.60 -4.43 -18.40
C PHE A 396 12.69 -5.16 -19.20
N LYS A 397 13.95 -4.85 -18.88
CA LYS A 397 15.14 -5.40 -19.53
C LYS A 397 16.17 -5.84 -18.47
N PRO A 398 17.09 -6.76 -18.80
CA PRO A 398 18.06 -7.24 -17.83
C PRO A 398 18.87 -6.11 -17.19
N LEU A 399 19.02 -6.15 -15.87
CA LEU A 399 19.70 -5.10 -15.10
C LEU A 399 21.19 -5.40 -14.88
N HIS A 400 21.60 -6.65 -15.10
CA HIS A 400 22.97 -7.13 -14.93
C HIS A 400 23.55 -6.82 -13.53
N LEU A 401 22.70 -6.93 -12.50
CA LEU A 401 23.11 -6.86 -11.11
C LEU A 401 23.83 -8.14 -10.70
N THR A 402 24.93 -7.97 -9.97
CA THR A 402 25.62 -9.05 -9.27
C THR A 402 24.81 -9.54 -8.07
N ALA A 403 25.17 -10.69 -7.50
CA ALA A 403 24.51 -11.21 -6.29
C ALA A 403 24.56 -10.19 -5.13
N SER A 404 25.71 -9.56 -4.90
CA SER A 404 25.86 -8.53 -3.85
C SER A 404 25.00 -7.29 -4.11
N GLU A 405 24.84 -6.87 -5.36
CA GLU A 405 23.97 -5.74 -5.70
C GLU A 405 22.48 -6.09 -5.52
N ILE A 406 22.10 -7.34 -5.81
CA ILE A 406 20.75 -7.84 -5.50
C ILE A 406 20.53 -7.83 -3.98
N ASP A 407 21.52 -8.24 -3.19
CA ASP A 407 21.45 -8.22 -1.72
C ASP A 407 21.28 -6.78 -1.20
N ASP A 408 22.12 -5.85 -1.67
CA ASP A 408 22.08 -4.44 -1.28
C ASP A 408 20.73 -3.78 -1.65
N LEU A 409 20.24 -3.99 -2.88
CA LEU A 409 18.94 -3.46 -3.33
C LEU A 409 17.78 -4.08 -2.53
N THR A 410 17.83 -5.38 -2.27
CA THR A 410 16.81 -6.06 -1.45
C THR A 410 16.79 -5.49 -0.03
N GLU A 411 17.95 -5.26 0.58
CA GLU A 411 18.07 -4.68 1.92
C GLU A 411 17.48 -3.26 2.00
N PHE A 412 17.69 -2.43 0.98
CA PHE A 412 17.05 -1.12 0.89
C PHE A 412 15.52 -1.23 0.82
N LEU A 413 14.99 -2.09 -0.07
CA LEU A 413 13.54 -2.28 -0.24
C LEU A 413 12.86 -2.89 0.99
N GLU A 414 13.52 -3.85 1.64
CA GLU A 414 12.98 -4.55 2.82
C GLU A 414 13.10 -3.72 4.10
N ASN A 415 14.22 -3.07 4.34
CA ASN A 415 14.49 -2.46 5.64
C ASN A 415 14.68 -0.94 5.55
N GLY A 416 15.27 -0.43 4.47
CA GLY A 416 15.37 1.02 4.24
C GLY A 416 14.01 1.71 4.09
N LEU A 417 13.03 1.01 3.50
CA LEU A 417 11.66 1.51 3.25
C LEU A 417 10.61 0.97 4.24
N TYR A 418 11.02 0.39 5.36
CA TYR A 418 10.11 -0.20 6.34
C TYR A 418 9.88 0.72 7.54
N ASP A 419 8.66 1.22 7.66
CA ASP A 419 8.17 1.89 8.87
C ASP A 419 7.63 0.83 9.86
N PRO A 420 8.28 0.59 11.00
CA PRO A 420 7.86 -0.47 11.93
C PRO A 420 6.61 -0.13 12.75
N ASP A 421 6.13 1.12 12.71
CA ASP A 421 5.12 1.63 13.65
C ASP A 421 3.76 1.90 12.98
N LEU A 422 3.35 1.05 12.03
CA LEU A 422 2.04 1.23 11.36
C LEU A 422 0.84 0.97 12.27
N ILE A 423 1.05 0.35 13.43
CA ILE A 423 0.00 0.12 14.43
C ILE A 423 -0.55 1.44 14.99
N ARG A 424 0.19 2.55 14.91
CA ARG A 424 -0.30 3.89 15.30
C ARG A 424 -1.58 4.32 14.57
N TYR A 425 -1.82 3.75 13.38
CA TYR A 425 -3.02 4.03 12.59
C TYR A 425 -4.22 3.14 12.96
N LYS A 426 -4.05 2.12 13.80
CA LYS A 426 -5.13 1.27 14.32
C LYS A 426 -5.86 1.96 15.49
N PRO A 427 -7.19 1.84 15.64
CA PRO A 427 -7.90 2.31 16.82
C PRO A 427 -7.76 1.30 17.97
N GLU A 428 -7.92 1.76 19.20
CA GLU A 428 -7.95 0.88 20.37
C GLU A 428 -9.26 0.08 20.46
N PHE A 429 -10.37 0.68 20.02
CA PHE A 429 -11.69 0.07 19.98
C PHE A 429 -12.48 0.54 18.76
N ILE A 430 -13.53 -0.19 18.40
CA ILE A 430 -14.55 0.24 17.44
C ILE A 430 -15.84 0.58 18.18
N MET A 431 -16.68 1.43 17.58
CA MET A 431 -17.81 2.03 18.29
C MET A 431 -18.88 1.02 18.68
N SER A 432 -19.08 -0.01 17.88
CA SER A 432 -20.00 -1.11 18.20
C SER A 432 -19.57 -1.98 19.39
N GLY A 433 -18.31 -1.89 19.83
CA GLY A 433 -17.72 -2.80 20.82
C GLY A 433 -17.55 -4.23 20.33
N MET A 434 -17.84 -4.50 19.06
CA MET A 434 -17.63 -5.82 18.46
C MET A 434 -16.14 -6.12 18.28
N CYS A 435 -15.83 -7.39 18.03
CA CYS A 435 -14.46 -7.76 17.74
C CYS A 435 -14.01 -7.18 16.39
N PHE A 436 -12.74 -6.80 16.28
CA PHE A 436 -12.13 -6.37 15.04
C PHE A 436 -10.67 -6.86 14.99
N PRO A 437 -10.10 -7.09 13.80
CA PRO A 437 -10.63 -6.80 12.47
C PRO A 437 -11.73 -7.75 11.97
N ASN A 438 -12.02 -8.84 12.70
CA ASN A 438 -13.08 -9.79 12.36
C ASN A 438 -13.85 -10.26 13.61
N ASN A 439 -15.15 -10.50 13.47
CA ASN A 439 -16.07 -10.78 14.57
C ASN A 439 -16.82 -12.11 14.43
N ASP A 440 -16.44 -12.97 13.48
CA ASP A 440 -16.98 -14.33 13.45
C ASP A 440 -16.53 -15.14 14.70
N PRO A 441 -17.31 -16.13 15.17
CA PRO A 441 -16.99 -16.87 16.39
C PRO A 441 -15.60 -17.52 16.42
N THR A 442 -15.11 -17.98 15.27
CA THR A 442 -13.78 -18.60 15.15
C THR A 442 -12.70 -17.53 15.28
N SER A 443 -12.87 -16.40 14.58
CA SER A 443 -11.99 -15.24 14.68
C SER A 443 -11.91 -14.70 16.11
N LYS A 444 -13.05 -14.54 16.79
CA LYS A 444 -13.10 -14.11 18.20
C LYS A 444 -12.24 -15.01 19.09
N LYS A 445 -12.39 -16.34 18.95
CA LYS A 445 -11.63 -17.32 19.74
C LYS A 445 -10.12 -17.23 19.44
N GLN A 446 -9.74 -17.12 18.17
CA GLN A 446 -8.33 -17.06 17.77
C GLN A 446 -7.63 -15.78 18.23
N MET A 447 -8.35 -14.65 18.24
CA MET A 447 -7.81 -13.35 18.65
C MET A 447 -7.96 -13.07 20.14
N GLY A 448 -8.58 -13.97 20.92
CA GLY A 448 -8.80 -13.77 22.35
C GLY A 448 -9.83 -12.69 22.69
N CYS A 449 -10.76 -12.42 21.76
CA CYS A 449 -11.82 -11.44 21.91
C CYS A 449 -12.93 -12.01 22.80
N LYS A 450 -13.21 -11.34 23.92
CA LYS A 450 -14.27 -11.73 24.85
C LYS A 450 -15.61 -11.19 24.38
#